data_AF-A0A370I532-F1
#
_entry.id   AF-A0A370I532-F1
#
_cell.length_a   1.000
_cell.length_b   1.000
_cell.length_c   1.000
_cell.angle_alpha   90.00
_cell.angle_beta   90.00
_cell.angle_gamma   90.00
#
_symmetry.space_group_name_H-M   'P 1'
#
loop_
_entity.id
_entity.type
_entity.pdbx_description
1 polymer ?
#
loop_
_entity_poly.entity_id
_entity_poly.type
_entity_poly.pdbx_seq_one_letter_code
_entity_poly.pdbx_strand_id
1 'polypeptide(L)'
;MNPRHIEAATTAYAAAEALDPQMPAADLIRLQAWADLFVDDNIGPAEALAAVKDFYRQPQRFPIKPGDIIARVRRMPVTSSPERIRAFIDRWSDHPYSDAISRITGMTWTPPYPPPADIDRDDPDALRAYHRAAYKTWIATHRAELEQRALAHGEQLELTA
;
A
#
# COMPACT_ATOMS: atom_id res chain seq x y z
N MET A 1 -6.78 1.83 -17.59
CA MET A 1 -7.27 1.81 -16.20
C MET A 1 -6.73 0.58 -15.50
N ASN A 2 -6.24 0.72 -14.27
CA ASN A 2 -5.65 -0.41 -13.54
C ASN A 2 -6.78 -1.37 -13.10
N PRO A 3 -6.76 -2.66 -13.49
CA PRO A 3 -7.79 -3.65 -13.14
C PRO A 3 -8.10 -3.72 -11.64
N ARG A 4 -7.09 -3.42 -10.83
CA ARG A 4 -7.19 -3.40 -9.36
C ARG A 4 -8.20 -2.39 -8.82
N HIS A 5 -8.35 -1.21 -9.44
CA HIS A 5 -9.30 -0.20 -8.94
C HIS A 5 -10.74 -0.62 -9.18
N ILE A 6 -11.00 -1.29 -10.31
CA ILE A 6 -12.30 -1.90 -10.62
C ILE A 6 -12.60 -3.02 -9.63
N GLU A 7 -11.62 -3.85 -9.32
CA GLU A 7 -11.77 -4.89 -8.29
C GLU A 7 -12.09 -4.27 -6.92
N ALA A 8 -11.33 -3.25 -6.49
CA ALA A 8 -11.58 -2.57 -5.22
C ALA A 8 -12.96 -1.91 -5.15
N ALA A 9 -13.39 -1.24 -6.23
CA ALA A 9 -14.73 -0.66 -6.34
C ALA A 9 -15.81 -1.74 -6.28
N THR A 10 -15.64 -2.84 -7.02
CA THR A 10 -16.58 -3.96 -7.04
C THR A 10 -16.71 -4.61 -5.66
N THR A 11 -15.59 -4.91 -4.99
CA THR A 11 -15.57 -5.49 -3.65
C THR A 11 -16.25 -4.57 -2.64
N ALA A 12 -15.92 -3.27 -2.64
CA ALA A 12 -16.52 -2.33 -1.72
C ALA A 12 -18.03 -2.15 -1.96
N TYR A 13 -18.43 -2.02 -3.22
CA TYR A 13 -19.82 -1.81 -3.58
C TYR A 13 -20.68 -3.03 -3.22
N ALA A 14 -20.22 -4.24 -3.56
CA ALA A 14 -20.91 -5.47 -3.21
C ALA A 14 -21.09 -5.64 -1.69
N ALA A 15 -20.07 -5.27 -0.91
CA ALA A 15 -20.16 -5.31 0.54
C ALA A 15 -21.14 -4.26 1.09
N ALA A 16 -21.16 -3.05 0.52
CA ALA A 16 -22.09 -2.00 0.92
C ALA A 16 -23.54 -2.37 0.58
N GLU A 17 -23.77 -2.87 -0.64
CA GLU A 17 -25.08 -3.36 -1.11
C GLU A 17 -25.63 -4.48 -0.22
N ALA A 18 -24.77 -5.39 0.24
CA ALA A 18 -25.17 -6.47 1.15
C ALA A 18 -25.53 -5.99 2.58
N LEU A 19 -24.98 -4.84 3.01
CA LEU A 19 -25.16 -4.33 4.37
C LEU A 19 -26.25 -3.25 4.47
N ASP A 20 -26.54 -2.57 3.36
CA ASP A 20 -27.40 -1.40 3.32
C ASP A 20 -28.46 -1.52 2.21
N PRO A 21 -29.73 -1.76 2.57
CA PRO A 21 -30.80 -1.93 1.59
C PRO A 21 -31.14 -0.64 0.82
N GLN A 22 -30.60 0.52 1.22
CA GLN A 22 -30.77 1.77 0.50
C GLN A 22 -29.76 1.93 -0.66
N MET A 23 -28.73 1.07 -0.72
CA MET A 23 -27.77 1.09 -1.82
C MET A 23 -28.46 0.68 -3.12
N PRO A 24 -28.28 1.45 -4.21
CA PRO A 24 -28.76 1.05 -5.52
C PRO A 24 -28.11 -0.25 -5.98
N ALA A 25 -28.80 -1.03 -6.81
CA ALA A 25 -28.23 -2.23 -7.41
C ALA A 25 -26.92 -1.92 -8.16
N ALA A 26 -25.93 -2.79 -8.07
CA ALA A 26 -24.68 -2.58 -8.80
C ALA A 26 -24.92 -2.50 -10.32
N ASP A 27 -24.27 -1.54 -10.98
CA ASP A 27 -24.20 -1.46 -12.44
C ASP A 27 -22.79 -1.06 -12.88
N LEU A 28 -22.43 -1.40 -14.13
CA LEU A 28 -21.08 -1.19 -14.65
C LEU A 28 -20.66 0.30 -14.62
N ILE A 29 -21.58 1.22 -14.87
CA ILE A 29 -21.28 2.66 -14.89
C ILE A 29 -20.96 3.14 -13.47
N ARG A 30 -21.69 2.66 -12.48
CA ARG A 30 -21.49 3.02 -11.07
C ARG A 30 -20.18 2.45 -10.53
N LEU A 31 -19.89 1.17 -10.81
CA LEU A 31 -18.63 0.55 -10.43
C LEU A 31 -17.44 1.25 -11.10
N GLN A 32 -17.61 1.65 -12.35
CA GLN A 32 -16.61 2.41 -13.09
C GLN A 32 -16.36 3.79 -12.45
N ALA A 33 -17.43 4.53 -12.15
CA ALA A 33 -17.31 5.83 -11.49
C ALA A 33 -16.64 5.75 -10.10
N TRP A 34 -16.88 4.67 -9.35
CA TRP A 34 -16.20 4.44 -8.09
C TRP A 34 -14.71 4.13 -8.30
N ALA A 35 -14.38 3.27 -9.26
CA ALA A 35 -13.00 2.93 -9.57
C ALA A 35 -12.19 4.14 -10.04
N ASP A 36 -12.78 5.05 -10.80
CA ASP A 36 -12.15 6.28 -11.26
C ASP A 36 -11.73 7.17 -10.08
N LEU A 37 -12.51 7.19 -9.00
CA LEU A 37 -12.18 7.94 -7.79
C LEU A 37 -11.08 7.28 -6.94
N PHE A 38 -10.77 6.01 -7.17
CA PHE A 38 -9.74 5.28 -6.42
C PHE A 38 -8.35 5.34 -7.04
N VAL A 39 -8.20 5.92 -8.24
CA VAL A 39 -6.97 5.91 -9.03
C VAL A 39 -5.80 6.55 -8.28
N ASP A 40 -6.02 7.69 -7.65
CA ASP A 40 -4.94 8.47 -7.01
C ASP A 40 -4.53 7.95 -5.63
N ASP A 41 -5.39 7.15 -5.00
CA ASP A 41 -5.23 6.71 -3.62
C ASP A 41 -4.70 5.28 -3.47
N ASN A 42 -4.42 4.62 -4.60
CA ASN A 42 -3.89 3.25 -4.64
C ASN A 42 -4.68 2.28 -3.74
N ILE A 43 -6.01 2.37 -3.78
CA ILE A 43 -6.88 1.57 -2.92
C ILE A 43 -6.88 0.12 -3.38
N GLY A 44 -6.63 -0.81 -2.45
CA GLY A 44 -6.72 -2.26 -2.67
C GLY A 44 -8.09 -2.83 -2.28
N PRO A 45 -8.51 -3.98 -2.83
CA PRO A 45 -9.80 -4.61 -2.51
C PRO A 45 -9.99 -4.94 -1.02
N ALA A 46 -8.94 -5.46 -0.36
CA ALA A 46 -8.98 -5.79 1.07
C ALA A 46 -9.23 -4.55 1.94
N GLU A 47 -8.58 -3.44 1.64
CA GLU A 47 -8.72 -2.17 2.37
C GLU A 47 -10.06 -1.52 2.10
N ALA A 48 -10.53 -1.59 0.84
CA ALA A 48 -11.85 -1.09 0.47
C ALA A 48 -12.95 -1.84 1.24
N LEU A 49 -12.85 -3.17 1.33
CA LEU A 49 -13.75 -4.00 2.14
C LEU A 49 -13.67 -3.65 3.63
N ALA A 50 -12.46 -3.51 4.17
CA ALA A 50 -12.25 -3.14 5.57
C ALA A 50 -12.86 -1.77 5.89
N ALA A 51 -12.74 -0.80 4.99
CA ALA A 51 -13.32 0.53 5.14
C ALA A 51 -14.85 0.51 5.12
N VAL A 52 -15.47 -0.32 4.26
CA VAL A 52 -16.94 -0.51 4.25
C VAL A 52 -17.41 -1.13 5.57
N LYS A 53 -16.73 -2.18 6.05
CA LYS A 53 -17.06 -2.81 7.34
C LYS A 53 -16.91 -1.83 8.50
N ASP A 54 -15.83 -1.06 8.54
CA ASP A 54 -15.61 -0.03 9.55
C ASP A 54 -16.69 1.07 9.52
N PHE A 55 -17.11 1.49 8.32
CA PHE A 55 -18.17 2.48 8.16
C PHE A 55 -19.50 1.98 8.75
N TYR A 56 -19.92 0.77 8.40
CA TYR A 56 -21.23 0.23 8.81
C TYR A 56 -21.26 -0.34 10.24
N ARG A 57 -20.12 -0.52 10.91
CA ARG A 57 -20.08 -0.78 12.36
C ARG A 57 -20.61 0.37 13.20
N GLN A 58 -20.70 1.56 12.63
CA GLN A 58 -21.11 2.77 13.33
C GLN A 58 -22.64 2.92 13.26
N PRO A 59 -23.32 3.32 14.35
CA PRO A 59 -24.78 3.40 14.38
C PRO A 59 -25.31 4.48 13.43
N GLN A 60 -26.51 4.25 12.88
CA GLN A 60 -27.31 5.21 12.08
C GLN A 60 -26.53 5.88 10.94
N ARG A 61 -26.02 5.07 10.02
CA ARG A 61 -25.24 5.55 8.87
C ARG A 61 -26.10 5.70 7.63
N PHE A 62 -25.86 6.78 6.88
CA PHE A 62 -26.31 6.95 5.50
C PHE A 62 -25.54 6.01 4.57
N PRO A 63 -26.01 5.79 3.33
CA PRO A 63 -25.27 5.01 2.34
C PRO A 63 -23.84 5.51 2.17
N ILE A 64 -22.89 4.57 2.19
CA ILE A 64 -21.46 4.87 2.06
C ILE A 64 -21.15 5.43 0.67
N LYS A 65 -20.25 6.41 0.60
CA LYS A 65 -19.77 7.00 -0.66
C LYS A 65 -18.30 6.63 -0.91
N PRO A 66 -17.81 6.72 -2.17
CA PRO A 66 -16.39 6.51 -2.47
C PRO A 66 -15.44 7.34 -1.61
N GLY A 67 -15.79 8.60 -1.35
CA GLY A 67 -15.02 9.50 -0.49
C GLY A 67 -14.87 9.00 0.96
N ASP A 68 -15.87 8.32 1.50
CA ASP A 68 -15.82 7.74 2.85
C ASP A 68 -14.83 6.56 2.93
N ILE A 69 -14.73 5.79 1.85
CA ILE A 69 -13.78 4.70 1.70
C ILE A 69 -12.38 5.29 1.61
N ILE A 70 -12.15 6.24 0.69
CA ILE A 70 -10.85 6.93 0.54
C ILE A 70 -10.37 7.49 1.88
N ALA A 71 -11.24 8.21 2.60
CA ALA A 71 -10.90 8.83 3.88
C ALA A 71 -10.49 7.80 4.96
N ARG A 72 -11.12 6.63 4.97
CA ARG A 72 -10.78 5.54 5.91
C ARG A 72 -9.51 4.84 5.51
N VAL A 73 -9.38 4.48 4.23
CA VAL A 73 -8.23 3.80 3.66
C VAL A 73 -6.95 4.63 3.87
N ARG A 74 -7.02 5.97 3.74
CA ARG A 74 -5.90 6.89 4.04
C ARG A 74 -5.43 6.87 5.50
N ARG A 75 -6.28 6.46 6.43
CA ARG A 75 -5.94 6.37 7.86
C ARG A 75 -5.42 5.00 8.27
N MET A 76 -5.57 4.00 7.41
CA MET A 76 -5.05 2.65 7.69
C MET A 76 -3.50 2.65 7.68
N PRO A 77 -2.86 1.81 8.51
CA PRO A 77 -1.40 1.71 8.54
C PRO A 77 -0.85 1.23 7.19
N VAL A 78 0.46 1.38 6.95
CA VAL A 78 1.11 0.84 5.73
C VAL A 78 0.97 -0.68 5.65
N THR A 79 0.88 -1.34 6.79
CA THR A 79 0.79 -2.80 6.94
C THR A 79 -0.63 -3.34 6.79
N SER A 80 -1.62 -2.52 6.44
CA SER A 80 -3.04 -2.94 6.34
C SER A 80 -3.34 -3.91 5.20
N SER A 81 -2.47 -3.98 4.20
CA SER A 81 -2.63 -4.92 3.09
C SER A 81 -1.30 -5.24 2.40
N PRO A 82 -1.17 -6.42 1.78
CA PRO A 82 -0.01 -6.74 0.93
C PRO A 82 0.21 -5.71 -0.17
N GLU A 83 -0.86 -5.18 -0.76
CA GLU A 83 -0.78 -4.21 -1.85
C GLU A 83 -0.17 -2.88 -1.42
N ARG A 84 -0.50 -2.42 -0.21
CA ARG A 84 0.04 -1.19 0.34
C ARG A 84 1.50 -1.35 0.75
N ILE A 85 1.86 -2.50 1.32
CA ILE A 85 3.25 -2.85 1.63
C ILE A 85 4.08 -2.83 0.35
N ARG A 86 3.61 -3.45 -0.74
CA ARG A 86 4.28 -3.44 -2.04
C ARG A 86 4.51 -2.03 -2.55
N ALA A 87 3.47 -1.21 -2.60
CA ALA A 87 3.57 0.16 -3.08
C ALA A 87 4.48 1.03 -2.20
N PHE A 88 4.49 0.78 -0.89
CA PHE A 88 5.42 1.43 0.03
C PHE A 88 6.86 1.04 -0.26
N ILE A 89 7.16 -0.26 -0.40
CA ILE A 89 8.51 -0.75 -0.73
C ILE A 89 8.96 -0.16 -2.07
N ASP A 90 8.10 -0.17 -3.09
CA ASP A 90 8.41 0.37 -4.42
C ASP A 90 8.76 1.86 -4.34
N ARG A 91 7.93 2.66 -3.64
CA ARG A 91 8.17 4.10 -3.42
C ARG A 91 9.48 4.36 -2.69
N TRP A 92 9.81 3.56 -1.68
CA TRP A 92 11.02 3.77 -0.87
C TRP A 92 12.28 3.14 -1.44
N SER A 93 12.17 2.34 -2.51
CA SER A 93 13.30 1.70 -3.19
C SER A 93 14.29 2.69 -3.84
N ASP A 94 13.85 3.92 -4.11
CA ASP A 94 14.70 4.99 -4.65
C ASP A 94 15.55 5.73 -3.60
N HIS A 95 15.36 5.41 -2.32
CA HIS A 95 15.89 6.14 -1.18
C HIS A 95 16.80 5.25 -0.30
N PRO A 96 18.03 4.93 -0.73
CA PRO A 96 18.93 3.96 -0.07
C PRO A 96 19.36 4.34 1.35
N TYR A 97 19.22 5.60 1.73
CA TYR A 97 19.60 6.10 3.06
C TYR A 97 18.40 6.32 3.99
N SER A 98 17.18 5.97 3.53
CA SER A 98 15.98 6.04 4.36
C SER A 98 15.87 4.79 5.23
N ASP A 99 15.46 4.97 6.48
CA ASP A 99 15.16 3.87 7.41
C ASP A 99 13.72 3.35 7.26
N ALA A 100 12.93 3.91 6.34
CA ALA A 100 11.49 3.64 6.22
C ALA A 100 11.16 2.14 6.03
N ILE A 101 11.90 1.44 5.17
CA ILE A 101 11.72 -0.01 4.96
C ILE A 101 12.20 -0.80 6.18
N SER A 102 13.33 -0.43 6.79
CA SER A 102 13.84 -1.08 7.99
C SER A 102 12.87 -0.95 9.16
N ARG A 103 12.23 0.20 9.34
CA ARG A 103 11.27 0.44 10.43
C ARG A 103 10.08 -0.52 10.42
N ILE A 104 9.59 -0.89 9.25
CA ILE A 104 8.41 -1.76 9.12
C ILE A 104 8.77 -3.25 8.95
N THR A 105 10.00 -3.57 8.51
CA THR A 105 10.42 -4.95 8.23
C THR A 105 11.43 -5.49 9.23
N GLY A 106 12.12 -4.63 9.98
CA GLY A 106 13.31 -4.96 10.76
C GLY A 106 14.53 -5.33 9.90
N MET A 107 14.43 -5.33 8.57
CA MET A 107 15.53 -5.67 7.67
C MET A 107 16.36 -4.44 7.37
N THR A 108 17.67 -4.55 7.60
CA THR A 108 18.61 -3.45 7.36
C THR A 108 19.46 -3.75 6.13
N TRP A 109 19.59 -2.75 5.27
CA TRP A 109 20.55 -2.75 4.18
C TRP A 109 21.73 -1.87 4.55
N THR A 110 22.92 -2.27 4.12
CA THR A 110 24.15 -1.49 4.28
C THR A 110 24.75 -1.25 2.89
N PRO A 111 25.12 -0.01 2.55
CA PRO A 111 25.79 0.29 1.28
C PRO A 111 27.06 -0.55 1.12
N PRO A 112 27.26 -1.23 -0.03
CA PRO A 112 28.50 -1.95 -0.29
C PRO A 112 29.70 -0.99 -0.29
N TYR A 113 30.78 -1.39 0.40
CA TYR A 113 32.02 -0.63 0.47
C TYR A 113 33.24 -1.56 0.48
N PRO A 114 34.36 -1.22 -0.21
CA PRO A 114 34.51 -0.06 -1.10
C PRO A 114 33.63 -0.19 -2.37
N PRO A 115 33.27 0.92 -3.02
CA PRO A 115 32.62 0.85 -4.33
C PRO A 115 33.57 0.20 -5.37
N PRO A 116 33.02 -0.38 -6.46
CA PRO A 116 33.80 -0.89 -7.58
C PRO A 116 34.79 0.14 -8.14
N ALA A 117 35.90 -0.32 -8.73
CA ALA A 117 37.00 0.55 -9.16
C ALA A 117 36.64 1.55 -10.28
N ASP A 118 35.55 1.30 -11.01
CA ASP A 118 34.98 2.16 -12.04
C ASP A 118 34.07 3.27 -11.50
N ILE A 119 33.73 3.24 -10.20
CA ILE A 119 32.95 4.28 -9.55
C ILE A 119 33.90 5.25 -8.84
N ASP A 120 33.86 6.52 -9.24
CA ASP A 120 34.58 7.57 -8.54
C ASP A 120 33.97 7.81 -7.15
N ARG A 121 34.77 7.56 -6.12
CA ARG A 121 34.38 7.73 -4.71
C ARG A 121 34.33 9.19 -4.27
N ASP A 122 35.06 10.05 -4.98
CA ASP A 122 35.13 11.47 -4.69
C ASP A 122 34.00 12.24 -5.40
N ASP A 123 33.23 11.57 -6.26
CA ASP A 123 31.98 12.05 -6.86
C ASP A 123 30.75 11.55 -6.04
N PRO A 124 30.09 12.42 -5.26
CA PRO A 124 28.95 12.05 -4.43
C PRO A 124 27.73 11.60 -5.23
N ASP A 125 27.56 12.07 -6.47
CA ASP A 125 26.41 11.74 -7.30
C ASP A 125 26.60 10.37 -7.97
N ALA A 126 27.81 10.07 -8.44
CA ALA A 126 28.17 8.74 -8.93
C ALA A 126 28.01 7.68 -7.82
N LEU A 127 28.51 7.97 -6.61
CA LEU A 127 28.37 7.08 -5.47
C LEU A 127 26.91 6.86 -5.05
N ARG A 128 26.09 7.93 -5.07
CA ARG A 128 24.65 7.83 -4.77
C ARG A 128 23.91 7.00 -5.82
N ALA A 129 24.23 7.17 -7.09
CA ALA A 129 23.64 6.38 -8.18
C ALA A 129 23.96 4.89 -8.02
N TYR A 130 25.23 4.57 -7.71
CA TYR A 130 25.66 3.21 -7.41
C TYR A 130 24.89 2.61 -6.22
N HIS A 131 24.82 3.33 -5.09
CA HIS A 131 24.08 2.86 -3.91
C HIS A 131 22.59 2.66 -4.18
N ARG A 132 21.95 3.55 -4.95
CA ARG A 132 20.55 3.38 -5.34
C ARG A 132 20.35 2.10 -6.17
N ALA A 133 21.23 1.84 -7.14
CA ALA A 133 21.16 0.63 -7.94
C ALA A 133 21.36 -0.63 -7.09
N ALA A 134 22.39 -0.65 -6.23
CA ALA A 134 22.66 -1.76 -5.32
C ALA A 134 21.49 -2.01 -4.35
N TYR A 135 20.87 -0.94 -3.84
CA TYR A 135 19.71 -1.04 -2.95
C TYR A 135 18.48 -1.62 -3.66
N LYS A 136 18.18 -1.17 -4.90
CA LYS A 136 17.09 -1.75 -5.69
C LYS A 136 17.30 -3.23 -5.97
N THR A 137 18.53 -3.64 -6.28
CA THR A 137 18.88 -5.06 -6.44
C THR A 137 18.65 -5.83 -5.14
N TRP A 138 19.10 -5.30 -4.00
CA TRP A 138 18.88 -5.93 -2.71
C TRP A 138 17.39 -6.09 -2.38
N ILE A 139 16.58 -5.05 -2.62
CA ILE A 139 15.11 -5.10 -2.46
C ILE A 139 14.51 -6.18 -3.36
N ALA A 140 14.92 -6.26 -4.62
CA ALA A 140 14.41 -7.27 -5.54
C ALA A 140 14.73 -8.69 -5.07
N THR A 141 15.94 -8.92 -4.55
CA THR A 141 16.36 -10.22 -4.00
C THR A 141 15.59 -10.61 -2.74
N HIS A 142 15.29 -9.64 -1.86
CA HIS A 142 14.65 -9.89 -0.56
C HIS A 142 13.16 -9.57 -0.55
N ARG A 143 12.54 -9.37 -1.71
CA ARG A 143 11.18 -8.82 -1.85
C ARG A 143 10.14 -9.59 -1.04
N ALA A 144 10.13 -10.91 -1.16
CA ALA A 144 9.17 -11.77 -0.47
C ALA A 144 9.34 -11.70 1.05
N GLU A 145 10.59 -11.68 1.54
CA GLU A 145 10.87 -11.60 2.98
C GLU A 145 10.49 -10.22 3.55
N LEU A 146 10.78 -9.14 2.81
CA LEU A 146 10.37 -7.78 3.18
C LEU A 146 8.84 -7.69 3.32
N GLU A 147 8.09 -8.23 2.36
CA GLU A 147 6.63 -8.25 2.41
C GLU A 147 6.11 -9.07 3.60
N GLN A 148 6.66 -10.27 3.81
CA GLN A 148 6.26 -11.15 4.91
C GLN A 148 6.51 -10.51 6.28
N ARG A 149 7.69 -9.91 6.50
CA ARG A 149 8.01 -9.26 7.78
C ARG A 149 7.17 -8.02 8.03
N ALA A 150 6.90 -7.22 6.99
CA ALA A 150 5.99 -6.08 7.11
C ALA A 150 4.56 -6.49 7.51
N LEU A 151 4.05 -7.58 6.93
CA LEU A 151 2.74 -8.12 7.31
C LEU A 151 2.73 -8.57 8.77
N ALA A 152 3.72 -9.37 9.19
CA ALA A 152 3.83 -9.86 10.56
C ALA A 152 3.96 -8.72 11.59
N HIS A 153 4.69 -7.65 11.26
CA HIS A 153 4.77 -6.46 12.11
C HIS A 153 3.42 -5.74 12.24
N GLY A 154 2.63 -5.69 11.16
CA GLY A 154 1.26 -5.16 11.20
C GLY A 154 0.36 -5.93 12.15
N GLU A 155 0.37 -7.26 12.06
CA GLU A 155 -0.42 -8.14 12.94
C GLU A 155 -0.04 -7.95 14.42
N GLN A 156 1.25 -7.79 14.72
CA GLN A 156 1.72 -7.52 16.07
C GLN A 156 1.16 -6.19 16.62
N LEU A 157 1.13 -5.14 15.81
CA LEU A 157 0.56 -3.86 16.21
C LEU A 157 -0.93 -3.98 16.53
N GLU A 158 -1.70 -4.72 15.73
CA GLU A 158 -3.13 -4.94 15.96
C GLU A 158 -3.44 -5.74 17.24
N LEU A 159 -2.58 -6.69 17.62
CA LEU A 159 -2.75 -7.46 18.86
C LEU A 159 -2.40 -6.67 20.14
N THR A 160 -1.67 -5.56 20.00
CA THR A 160 -1.22 -4.72 21.11
C THR A 160 -2.01 -3.41 21.28
N ALA A 161 -2.92 -3.11 20.35
CA ALA A 161 -3.76 -1.90 20.32
C ALA A 161 -5.14 -2.15 20.94
#